data_AF-A0A8H5EAS3-F1
#
_entry.id   AF-A0A8H5EAS3-F1
#
_cell.length_a   1.000
_cell.length_b   1.000
_cell.length_c   1.000
_cell.angle_alpha   90.00
_cell.angle_beta   90.00
_cell.angle_gamma   90.00
#
_symmetry.space_group_name_H-M   'P 1'
#
loop_
_entity.id
_entity.type
_entity.pdbx_description
1 polymer ?
#
loop_
_entity_poly.entity_id
_entity_poly.type
_entity_poly.pdbx_seq_one_letter_code
_entity_poly.pdbx_strand_id
1 'polypeptide(L)'
;MSFADSSLITTIINAVGLPTRVLIPVLADRIGPLNTIAPAALCVAIVAYTWVAVHDVAGVYIFSIFYGIASGAFQSLMPTGVASITTRLDTIGSKSHWGSYLGCAFEYTLRGAIGARESFEGWLEGKD
;
A
#
# COMPACT_ATOMS: atom_id res chain seq x y z
N MET A 1 -16.30 -15.41 6.56
CA MET A 1 -15.22 -15.92 5.66
C MET A 1 -14.46 -17.04 6.36
N SER A 2 -14.07 -18.09 5.63
CA SER A 2 -13.18 -19.12 6.17
C SER A 2 -11.75 -18.57 6.29
N PHE A 3 -10.93 -19.14 7.18
CA PHE A 3 -9.51 -18.76 7.29
C PHE A 3 -8.75 -18.84 5.95
N ALA A 4 -9.20 -19.72 5.06
CA ALA A 4 -8.68 -19.83 3.70
C ALA A 4 -8.88 -18.54 2.90
N ASP A 5 -10.06 -17.92 2.95
CA ASP A 5 -10.39 -16.73 2.15
C ASP A 5 -9.54 -15.51 2.57
N SER A 6 -9.38 -15.30 3.89
CA SER A 6 -8.54 -14.21 4.42
C SER A 6 -7.06 -14.39 4.05
N SER A 7 -6.58 -15.63 4.03
CA SER A 7 -5.20 -15.94 3.61
C SER A 7 -5.00 -15.71 2.11
N LEU A 8 -6.01 -15.98 1.28
CA LEU A 8 -5.98 -15.70 -0.16
C LEU A 8 -5.91 -14.20 -0.44
N ILE A 9 -6.72 -13.39 0.23
CA ILE A 9 -6.69 -11.93 0.09
C ILE A 9 -5.30 -11.37 0.44
N THR A 10 -4.72 -11.81 1.55
CA THR A 10 -3.36 -11.40 1.95
C THR A 10 -2.31 -11.84 0.94
N THR A 11 -2.42 -13.07 0.42
CA THR A 11 -1.51 -13.59 -0.59
C THR A 11 -1.60 -12.78 -1.88
N ILE A 12 -2.81 -12.45 -2.33
CA ILE A 12 -3.06 -11.64 -3.53
C ILE A 12 -2.44 -10.25 -3.38
N ILE A 13 -2.67 -9.57 -2.25
CA ILE A 13 -2.12 -8.22 -2.00
C ILE A 13 -0.59 -8.22 -2.10
N ASN A 14 0.07 -9.23 -1.53
CA ASN A 14 1.53 -9.34 -1.57
C ASN A 14 2.04 -9.77 -2.96
N ALA A 15 1.38 -10.74 -3.60
CA ALA A 15 1.75 -11.24 -4.92
C ALA A 15 1.69 -10.14 -5.98
N VAL A 16 0.63 -9.32 -5.95
CA VAL A 16 0.45 -8.20 -6.88
C VAL A 16 1.37 -7.02 -6.53
N GLY A 17 1.72 -6.84 -5.25
CA GLY A 17 2.67 -5.83 -4.81
C GLY A 17 4.09 -6.03 -5.39
N LEU A 18 4.57 -7.27 -5.50
CA LEU A 18 5.93 -7.58 -5.98
C LEU A 18 6.31 -6.95 -7.33
N PRO A 19 5.54 -7.12 -8.43
CA PRO A 19 5.89 -6.51 -9.72
C PRO A 19 5.84 -4.98 -9.69
N THR A 20 4.90 -4.41 -8.92
CA THR A 20 4.73 -2.95 -8.83
C THR A 20 5.89 -2.26 -8.13
N ARG A 21 6.56 -2.97 -7.20
CA ARG A 21 7.75 -2.49 -6.49
C ARG A 21 8.96 -2.27 -7.39
N VAL A 22 8.98 -2.83 -8.59
CA VAL A 22 10.05 -2.64 -9.58
C VAL A 22 9.60 -1.71 -10.69
N LEU A 23 8.37 -1.90 -11.18
CA LEU A 23 7.88 -1.19 -12.36
C LEU A 23 7.66 0.32 -12.10
N ILE A 24 7.10 0.67 -10.95
CA ILE A 24 6.74 2.07 -10.64
C ILE A 24 7.96 2.93 -10.31
N PRO A 25 8.96 2.48 -9.53
CA PRO A 25 10.17 3.26 -9.29
C PRO A 25 10.97 3.51 -10.56
N VAL A 26 11.06 2.51 -11.45
CA VAL A 26 11.73 2.67 -12.75
C VAL A 26 11.02 3.73 -13.59
N LEU A 27 9.68 3.79 -13.52
CA LEU A 27 8.91 4.85 -14.17
C LEU A 27 9.13 6.22 -13.50
N ALA A 28 9.24 6.25 -12.18
CA ALA A 28 9.49 7.47 -11.40
C ALA A 28 10.87 8.08 -11.69
N ASP A 29 11.87 7.24 -11.92
CA ASP A 29 13.22 7.66 -12.29
C ASP A 29 13.26 8.34 -13.67
N ARG A 30 12.27 8.08 -14.54
CA ARG A 30 12.15 8.72 -15.87
C ARG A 30 11.40 10.04 -15.85
N ILE A 31 10.36 10.15 -15.02
CA ILE A 31 9.42 11.29 -15.01
C ILE A 31 9.80 12.33 -13.95
N GLY A 32 10.58 11.92 -12.95
CA GLY A 32 10.93 12.72 -11.80
C GLY A 32 10.23 12.18 -10.54
N PRO A 33 10.97 11.84 -9.48
CA PRO A 33 10.42 11.21 -8.28
C PRO A 33 9.38 12.09 -7.57
N LEU A 34 9.62 13.39 -7.49
CA LEU A 34 8.68 14.34 -6.85
C LEU A 34 7.35 14.46 -7.61
N ASN A 35 7.39 14.43 -8.94
CA ASN A 35 6.19 14.49 -9.78
C ASN A 35 5.41 13.16 -9.80
N THR A 36 6.05 12.05 -9.39
CA THR A 36 5.44 10.72 -9.35
C THR A 36 4.86 10.39 -7.97
N ILE A 37 5.46 10.89 -6.89
CA ILE A 37 4.99 10.66 -5.51
C ILE A 37 3.62 11.30 -5.25
N ALA A 38 3.40 12.54 -5.68
CA ALA A 38 2.14 13.24 -5.45
C ALA A 38 0.90 12.53 -6.08
N PRO A 39 0.91 12.17 -7.39
CA PRO A 39 -0.21 11.44 -7.98
C PRO A 39 -0.31 10.01 -7.44
N ALA A 40 0.80 9.34 -7.12
CA ALA A 40 0.77 8.01 -6.51
C ALA A 40 0.10 8.03 -5.13
N ALA A 41 0.42 9.01 -4.28
CA ALA A 41 -0.22 9.20 -2.98
C ALA A 41 -1.73 9.47 -3.11
N LEU A 42 -2.14 10.28 -4.10
CA LEU A 42 -3.55 10.50 -4.39
C LEU A 42 -4.26 9.22 -4.86
N CYS A 43 -3.63 8.43 -5.73
CA CYS A 43 -4.18 7.14 -6.17
C CYS A 43 -4.37 6.19 -4.98
N VAL A 44 -3.40 6.09 -4.07
CA VAL A 44 -3.54 5.30 -2.83
C VAL A 44 -4.71 5.79 -1.98
N ALA A 45 -4.83 7.10 -1.79
CA ALA A 45 -5.91 7.68 -1.00
C ALA A 45 -7.29 7.40 -1.60
N ILE A 46 -7.45 7.50 -2.92
CA ILE A 46 -8.71 7.22 -3.63
C ILE A 46 -9.06 5.73 -3.53
N VAL A 47 -8.10 4.85 -3.78
CA VAL A 47 -8.32 3.40 -3.67
C VAL A 47 -8.67 3.03 -2.23
N ALA A 48 -7.97 3.58 -1.24
CA ALA A 48 -8.29 3.38 0.17
C ALA A 48 -9.69 3.87 0.54
N TYR A 49 -10.15 5.00 -0.03
CA TYR A 49 -11.51 5.51 0.20
C TYR A 49 -12.59 4.63 -0.43
N THR A 50 -12.26 3.94 -1.53
CA THR A 50 -13.16 3.01 -2.22
C THR A 50 -13.55 1.83 -1.33
N TRP A 51 -12.78 1.53 -0.28
CA TRP A 51 -13.09 0.51 0.73
C TRP A 51 -14.47 0.69 1.38
N VAL A 52 -14.92 1.93 1.58
CA VAL A 52 -16.20 2.22 2.24
C VAL A 52 -17.41 1.77 1.43
N ALA A 53 -17.27 1.68 0.10
CA ALA A 53 -18.34 1.30 -0.81
C ALA A 53 -18.42 -0.22 -1.10
N VAL A 54 -17.49 -1.01 -0.59
CA VAL A 54 -17.42 -2.45 -0.86
C VAL A 54 -18.22 -3.21 0.22
N HIS A 55 -19.27 -3.89 -0.22
CA HIS A 55 -20.14 -4.73 0.62
C HIS A 55 -20.23 -6.19 0.14
N ASP A 56 -19.53 -6.54 -0.94
CA ASP A 56 -19.62 -7.85 -1.58
C ASP A 56 -18.25 -8.57 -1.57
N VAL A 57 -18.27 -9.89 -1.44
CA VAL A 57 -17.07 -10.75 -1.40
C VAL A 57 -16.23 -10.57 -2.66
N ALA A 58 -16.87 -10.50 -3.83
CA ALA A 58 -16.17 -10.25 -5.09
C ALA A 58 -15.51 -8.86 -5.12
N GLY A 59 -16.13 -7.87 -4.49
CA GLY A 59 -15.59 -6.52 -4.38
C GLY A 59 -14.34 -6.45 -3.51
N VAL A 60 -14.26 -7.25 -2.45
CA VAL A 60 -13.06 -7.33 -1.58
C VAL A 60 -11.86 -7.89 -2.35
N TYR A 61 -12.04 -8.90 -3.20
CA TYR A 61 -10.96 -9.42 -4.04
C TYR A 61 -10.43 -8.37 -5.03
N ILE A 62 -11.32 -7.66 -5.72
CA ILE A 62 -10.95 -6.62 -6.69
C ILE A 62 -10.24 -5.48 -5.98
N PHE A 63 -10.80 -5.01 -4.85
CA PHE A 63 -10.16 -3.99 -4.00
C PHE A 63 -8.75 -4.41 -3.60
N SER A 64 -8.57 -5.66 -3.16
CA SER A 64 -7.28 -6.19 -2.69
C SER A 64 -6.20 -6.15 -3.78
N ILE A 65 -6.56 -6.38 -5.03
CA ILE A 65 -5.65 -6.27 -6.18
C ILE A 65 -5.24 -4.80 -6.37
N PHE A 66 -6.21 -3.88 -6.52
CA PHE A 66 -5.92 -2.46 -6.74
C PHE A 66 -5.17 -1.81 -5.56
N TYR A 67 -5.58 -2.14 -4.35
CA TYR A 67 -4.93 -1.70 -3.12
C TYR A 67 -3.51 -2.25 -3.01
N GLY A 68 -3.27 -3.52 -3.36
CA GLY A 68 -1.93 -4.11 -3.40
C GLY A 68 -0.99 -3.42 -4.40
N ILE A 69 -1.51 -3.04 -5.57
CA ILE A 69 -0.76 -2.26 -6.58
C ILE A 69 -0.41 -0.88 -6.05
N ALA A 70 -1.40 -0.14 -5.56
CA ALA A 70 -1.22 1.24 -5.12
C ALA A 70 -0.30 1.31 -3.89
N SER A 71 -0.52 0.43 -2.91
CA SER A 71 0.30 0.29 -1.70
C SER A 71 1.75 -0.09 -2.04
N GLY A 72 1.95 -1.08 -2.91
CA GLY A 72 3.28 -1.51 -3.36
C GLY A 72 4.04 -0.41 -4.11
N ALA A 73 3.34 0.35 -4.94
CA ALA A 73 3.87 1.50 -5.67
C ALA A 73 4.34 2.61 -4.72
N PHE A 74 3.49 3.00 -3.76
CA PHE A 74 3.79 4.06 -2.80
C PHE A 74 4.96 3.68 -1.89
N GLN A 75 4.98 2.44 -1.37
CA GLN A 75 6.07 1.95 -0.53
C GLN A 75 7.44 2.04 -1.21
N SER A 76 7.51 1.73 -2.51
CA SER A 76 8.77 1.80 -3.26
C SER A 76 9.16 3.22 -3.68
N LEU A 77 8.23 4.17 -3.76
CA LEU A 77 8.50 5.56 -4.12
C LEU A 77 9.09 6.38 -2.96
N MET A 78 8.82 6.01 -1.71
CA MET A 78 9.33 6.70 -0.52
C MET A 78 10.87 6.81 -0.46
N PRO A 79 11.65 5.71 -0.62
CA PRO A 79 13.11 5.82 -0.66
C PRO A 79 13.60 6.62 -1.87
N THR A 80 12.96 6.49 -3.03
CA THR A 80 13.31 7.23 -4.26
C THR A 80 13.11 8.74 -4.09
N GLY A 81 12.03 9.16 -3.43
CA GLY A 81 11.77 10.56 -3.09
C GLY A 81 12.85 11.15 -2.18
N VAL A 82 13.19 10.45 -1.10
CA VAL A 82 14.21 10.93 -0.15
C VAL A 82 15.61 10.94 -0.78
N ALA A 83 15.93 9.95 -1.61
CA ALA A 83 17.17 9.91 -2.37
C ALA A 83 17.27 11.11 -3.32
N SER A 84 16.17 11.52 -3.95
CA SER A 84 16.15 12.66 -4.86
C SER A 84 16.37 14.03 -4.20
N ILE A 85 15.99 14.16 -2.92
CA ILE A 85 16.09 15.42 -2.16
C ILE A 85 17.41 15.48 -1.37
N THR A 86 18.09 14.34 -1.18
CA THR A 86 19.32 14.28 -0.39
C THR A 86 20.57 14.44 -1.26
N THR A 87 21.16 15.63 -1.25
CA THR A 87 22.42 15.94 -1.97
C THR A 87 23.70 15.42 -1.29
N ARG A 88 23.58 14.94 -0.04
CA ARG A 88 24.69 14.51 0.81
C ARG A 88 24.74 12.99 0.96
N LEU A 89 25.66 12.35 0.22
CA LEU A 89 25.84 10.90 0.17
C LEU A 89 26.17 10.26 1.53
N ASP A 90 26.80 11.00 2.44
CA ASP A 90 27.14 10.57 3.80
C ASP A 90 25.92 10.36 4.71
N THR A 91 24.77 10.97 4.38
CA THR A 91 23.51 10.84 5.15
C THR A 91 22.36 10.24 4.35
N ILE A 92 22.60 9.87 3.08
CA ILE A 92 21.57 9.34 2.17
C ILE A 92 20.96 8.04 2.69
N GLY A 93 21.79 7.16 3.26
CA GLY A 93 21.37 5.88 3.80
C GLY A 93 20.46 6.06 5.02
N SER A 94 20.87 6.89 5.97
CA SER A 94 20.08 7.18 7.17
C SER A 94 18.76 7.86 6.82
N LYS A 95 18.75 8.87 5.95
CA LYS A 95 17.52 9.61 5.58
C LYS A 95 16.55 8.74 4.78
N SER A 96 17.03 7.99 3.81
CA SER A 96 16.19 7.09 2.99
C SER A 96 15.58 5.98 3.84
N HIS A 97 16.34 5.48 4.83
CA HIS A 97 15.82 4.58 5.85
C HIS A 97 14.69 5.24 6.64
N TRP A 98 14.93 6.37 7.32
CA TRP A 98 13.88 7.02 8.13
C TRP A 98 12.62 7.38 7.33
N GLY A 99 12.77 7.85 6.09
CA GLY A 99 11.63 8.13 5.21
C GLY A 99 10.84 6.89 4.81
N SER A 100 11.54 5.78 4.51
CA SER A 100 10.88 4.51 4.21
C SER A 100 10.18 3.93 5.44
N TYR A 101 10.78 4.06 6.63
CA TYR A 101 10.20 3.60 7.88
C TYR A 101 8.92 4.36 8.25
N LEU A 102 8.93 5.69 8.11
CA LEU A 102 7.73 6.52 8.35
C LEU A 102 6.62 6.21 7.34
N GLY A 103 6.96 6.03 6.06
CA GLY A 103 6.00 5.60 5.04
C GLY A 103 5.39 4.23 5.35
N CYS A 104 6.22 3.25 5.69
CA CYS A 104 5.75 1.92 6.06
C CYS A 104 4.87 1.96 7.32
N ALA A 105 5.21 2.74 8.34
CA ALA A 105 4.43 2.85 9.58
C ALA A 105 3.00 3.39 9.34
N PHE A 106 2.87 4.39 8.47
CA PHE A 106 1.57 4.91 8.05
C PHE A 106 0.75 3.82 7.32
N GLU A 107 1.38 3.11 6.39
CA GLU A 107 0.75 2.00 5.64
C GLU A 107 0.30 0.85 6.55
N TYR A 108 1.12 0.47 7.53
CA TYR A 108 0.78 -0.57 8.51
C TYR A 108 -0.40 -0.16 9.38
N THR A 109 -0.56 1.13 9.66
CA THR A 109 -1.73 1.67 10.37
C THR A 109 -2.98 1.57 9.52
N LEU A 110 -2.89 1.88 8.21
CA LEU A 110 -4.02 1.71 7.28
C LEU A 110 -4.41 0.25 7.11
N ARG A 111 -3.44 -0.67 6.95
CA ARG A 111 -3.69 -2.11 6.88
C ARG A 111 -4.27 -2.68 8.18
N GLY A 112 -3.78 -2.20 9.32
CA GLY A 112 -4.31 -2.57 10.64
C GLY A 112 -5.76 -2.12 10.83
N ALA A 113 -6.10 -0.90 10.39
CA ALA A 113 -7.47 -0.40 10.44
C ALA A 113 -8.42 -1.21 9.54
N ILE A 114 -7.96 -1.62 8.36
CA ILE A 114 -8.71 -2.50 7.44
C ILE A 114 -8.96 -3.88 8.09
N GLY A 115 -7.90 -4.53 8.60
CA GLY A 115 -8.03 -5.85 9.24
C GLY A 115 -8.85 -5.83 10.54
N ALA A 116 -8.79 -4.75 11.32
CA ALA A 116 -9.59 -4.59 12.52
C ALA A 116 -11.10 -4.49 12.21
N ARG A 117 -11.48 -3.88 11.07
CA ARG A 117 -12.88 -3.85 10.63
C ARG A 117 -13.38 -5.23 10.21
N GLU A 118 -12.61 -5.97 9.41
CA GLU A 118 -13.00 -7.32 8.97
C GLU A 118 -13.17 -8.27 10.18
N SER A 119 -12.30 -8.16 11.17
CA SER A 119 -12.38 -8.95 12.40
C SER A 119 -13.58 -8.55 13.28
N PHE A 120 -14.03 -7.29 13.22
CA PHE A 120 -15.21 -6.82 13.94
C PHE A 120 -16.52 -7.23 13.24
N GLU A 121 -16.58 -7.13 11.90
CA GLU A 121 -17.73 -7.60 11.11
C GLU A 121 -17.90 -9.12 11.20
N GLY A 122 -16.80 -9.89 11.19
CA GLY A 122 -16.85 -11.33 11.42
C GLY A 122 -17.35 -11.73 12.81
N TRP A 123 -17.17 -10.89 13.84
CA TRP A 123 -17.75 -11.13 15.17
C TRP A 123 -19.26 -10.83 15.22
N LEU A 124 -19.74 -9.88 14.40
CA LEU A 124 -21.17 -9.58 14.28
C LEU A 124 -21.93 -10.68 13.53
N GLU A 125 -21.34 -11.23 12.47
CA GLU A 125 -21.94 -12.33 11.68
C GLU A 125 -21.88 -13.69 12.39
N GLY A 126 -20.94 -13.90 13.31
CA GLY A 126 -20.80 -15.14 14.07
C GLY A 126 -21.69 -15.22 15.32
N LYS A 127 -22.64 -14.30 15.48
CA LYS A 127 -23.48 -14.17 16.68
C LYS A 127 -24.95 -14.57 16.50
N ASP A 128 -25.28 -15.16 15.35
CA ASP A 128 -26.57 -15.81 15.07
C ASP A 128 -26.45 -17.35 15.07
#